data_AF-A0A358WBY4-F1
#
_entry.id   AF-A0A358WBY4-F1
#
_cell.length_a   1.000
_cell.length_b   1.000
_cell.length_c   1.000
_cell.angle_alpha   90.00
_cell.angle_beta   90.00
_cell.angle_gamma   90.00
#
_symmetry.space_group_name_H-M   'P 1'
#
loop_
_entity.id
_entity.type
_entity.pdbx_description
1 polymer ?
#
loop_
_entity_poly.entity_id
_entity_poly.type
_entity_poly.pdbx_seq_one_letter_code
_entity_poly.pdbx_strand_id
1 'polypeptide(L)'
;MSGINCIINFSECDIMFITVLQTALQSLIFFALHFRSNGSFPRQLSAKEERECLEKAAHGDLAARNKLIDHNLRLVAFIVKKHYPDSKEADDLISIGIIGLIRAAETFDYKKNINFSTYAGKCINNQIRMYFRKTKHLQTEVYMNEPMDFDKDGNAVTLADIFCDGTDVAEEAALNIELDRMYRYIDEELDEREKEILTKRYGLSGMSYSTDRIMTQREVADELDISRSYVSRIEKKALEKLRARFEKGD
;
A
#
# COMPACT_ATOMS: atom_id res chain seq x y z
N MET A 1 38.00 -8.90 45.15
CA MET A 1 37.80 -8.49 43.74
C MET A 1 36.32 -8.29 43.57
N SER A 2 35.94 -7.02 43.63
CA SER A 2 34.60 -6.53 43.95
C SER A 2 34.18 -5.62 42.81
N GLY A 3 32.93 -5.74 42.37
CA GLY A 3 32.23 -4.66 41.67
C GLY A 3 32.16 -4.77 40.16
N ILE A 4 31.25 -5.60 39.63
CA ILE A 4 30.62 -5.39 38.30
C ILE A 4 29.10 -5.74 38.29
N ASN A 5 28.54 -6.40 39.31
CA ASN A 5 27.13 -6.88 39.27
C ASN A 5 26.03 -5.86 39.64
N CYS A 6 26.24 -4.55 39.48
CA CYS A 6 25.23 -3.55 39.86
C CYS A 6 25.08 -2.41 38.84
N ILE A 7 24.77 -2.73 37.57
CA ILE A 7 24.38 -1.70 36.57
C ILE A 7 23.16 -2.13 35.71
N ILE A 8 22.76 -3.40 35.66
CA ILE A 8 21.72 -3.89 34.72
C ILE A 8 20.33 -4.11 35.38
N ASN A 9 19.97 -3.29 36.38
CA ASN A 9 18.60 -3.28 36.94
C ASN A 9 17.90 -1.91 36.81
N PHE A 10 18.47 -0.99 36.03
CA PHE A 10 17.99 0.39 35.89
C PHE A 10 17.30 0.67 34.54
N SER A 11 16.97 -0.36 33.76
CA SER A 11 16.48 -0.16 32.38
C SER A 11 15.01 -0.55 32.18
N GLU A 12 14.53 -1.64 32.80
CA GLU A 12 13.18 -2.15 32.51
C GLU A 12 12.08 -1.50 33.36
N CYS A 13 12.34 -1.19 34.63
CA CYS A 13 11.39 -0.50 35.50
C CYS A 13 11.10 0.93 35.04
N ASP A 14 12.11 1.65 34.56
CA ASP A 14 11.93 3.02 34.05
C ASP A 14 11.18 3.03 32.72
N ILE A 15 11.42 2.06 31.83
CA ILE A 15 10.65 1.90 30.58
C ILE A 15 9.19 1.51 30.90
N MET A 16 8.96 0.60 31.84
CA MET A 16 7.60 0.29 32.31
C MET A 16 6.91 1.50 32.94
N PHE A 17 7.62 2.30 33.73
CA PHE A 17 7.04 3.47 34.38
C PHE A 17 6.73 4.57 33.36
N ILE A 18 7.61 4.80 32.39
CA ILE A 18 7.40 5.75 31.28
C ILE A 18 6.24 5.30 30.40
N THR A 19 6.12 4.01 30.08
CA THR A 19 5.00 3.50 29.27
C THR A 19 3.67 3.55 30.01
N VAL A 20 3.65 3.22 31.31
CA VAL A 20 2.46 3.39 32.17
C VAL A 20 2.08 4.86 32.30
N LEU A 21 3.05 5.76 32.46
CA LEU A 21 2.81 7.20 32.52
C LEU A 21 2.32 7.74 31.17
N GLN A 22 2.89 7.29 30.06
CA GLN A 22 2.49 7.69 28.70
C GLN A 22 1.07 7.20 28.37
N THR A 23 0.73 5.97 28.72
CA THR A 23 -0.63 5.44 28.54
C THR A 23 -1.64 6.10 29.47
N ALA A 24 -1.25 6.42 30.71
CA ALA A 24 -2.07 7.19 31.64
C ALA A 24 -2.29 8.63 31.16
N LEU A 25 -1.26 9.30 30.64
CA LEU A 25 -1.34 10.64 30.06
C LEU A 25 -2.17 10.63 28.77
N GLN A 26 -2.02 9.63 27.89
CA GLN A 26 -2.89 9.47 26.72
C GLN A 26 -4.34 9.27 27.14
N SER A 27 -4.60 8.41 28.13
CA SER A 27 -5.96 8.17 28.65
C SER A 27 -6.54 9.42 29.31
N LEU A 28 -5.71 10.22 29.97
CA LEU A 28 -6.12 11.47 30.63
C LEU A 28 -6.35 12.61 29.62
N ILE A 29 -5.58 12.67 28.53
CA ILE A 29 -5.83 13.56 27.38
C ILE A 29 -7.10 13.13 26.66
N PHE A 30 -7.30 11.83 26.43
CA PHE A 30 -8.51 11.28 25.81
C PHE A 30 -9.72 11.58 26.69
N PHE A 31 -9.62 11.35 28.00
CA PHE A 31 -10.65 11.69 28.97
C PHE A 31 -10.89 13.20 29.05
N ALA A 32 -9.86 14.05 29.01
CA ALA A 32 -10.00 15.51 29.06
C ALA A 32 -10.60 16.09 27.77
N LEU A 33 -10.22 15.55 26.60
CA LEU A 33 -10.87 15.87 25.32
C LEU A 33 -12.34 15.44 25.35
N HIS A 34 -12.62 14.24 25.86
CA HIS A 34 -13.97 13.69 25.96
C HIS A 34 -14.83 14.37 27.05
N PHE A 35 -14.21 14.93 28.09
CA PHE A 35 -14.86 15.68 29.16
C PHE A 35 -15.16 17.13 28.73
N ARG A 36 -14.33 17.72 27.85
CA ARG A 36 -14.64 19.00 27.18
C ARG A 36 -15.66 18.84 26.05
N SER A 37 -15.78 17.66 25.44
CA SER A 37 -16.79 17.34 24.43
C SER A 37 -18.03 16.66 25.02
N ASN A 38 -18.59 17.21 26.11
CA ASN A 38 -20.00 16.98 26.44
C ASN A 38 -20.90 17.68 25.40
N GLY A 39 -20.76 17.26 24.13
CA GLY A 39 -21.59 17.57 22.99
C GLY A 39 -22.91 16.83 23.12
N SER A 40 -23.73 17.21 24.09
CA SER A 40 -25.15 16.94 23.98
C SER A 40 -25.65 17.77 22.80
N PHE A 41 -25.70 17.13 21.62
CA PHE A 41 -26.29 17.74 20.43
C PHE A 41 -27.59 18.43 20.81
N PRO A 42 -27.83 19.66 20.32
CA PRO A 42 -28.99 20.43 20.74
C PRO A 42 -30.27 19.62 20.52
N ARG A 43 -31.25 19.82 21.40
CA ARG A 43 -32.54 19.11 21.28
C ARG A 43 -33.21 19.47 19.97
N GLN A 44 -34.05 18.59 19.44
CA GLN A 44 -34.81 18.85 18.22
C GLN A 44 -35.56 20.19 18.30
N LEU A 45 -35.59 20.93 17.19
CA LEU A 45 -36.35 22.18 17.10
C LEU A 45 -37.85 21.90 17.26
N SER A 46 -38.59 22.86 17.77
CA SER A 46 -40.04 22.79 17.70
C SER A 46 -40.51 22.89 16.24
N ALA A 47 -41.69 22.35 15.92
CA ALA A 47 -42.22 22.38 14.54
C ALA A 47 -42.34 23.80 13.96
N LYS A 48 -42.56 24.81 14.81
CA LYS A 48 -42.61 26.22 14.40
C LYS A 48 -41.21 26.74 14.07
N GLU A 49 -40.23 26.53 14.95
CA GLU A 49 -38.85 26.95 14.74
C GLU A 49 -38.19 26.23 13.56
N GLU A 50 -38.49 24.95 13.37
CA GLU A 50 -38.02 24.17 12.22
C GLU A 50 -38.51 24.82 10.92
N ARG A 51 -39.81 25.18 10.84
CA ARG A 51 -40.38 25.84 9.67
C ARG A 51 -39.76 27.21 9.40
N GLU A 52 -39.53 28.01 10.44
CA GLU A 52 -38.85 29.30 10.31
C GLU A 52 -37.39 29.14 9.84
N CYS A 53 -36.67 28.15 10.36
CA CYS A 53 -35.30 27.86 9.91
C CYS A 53 -35.26 27.38 8.46
N LEU A 54 -36.19 26.52 8.06
CA LEU A 54 -36.32 26.03 6.70
C LEU A 54 -36.63 27.14 5.70
N GLU A 55 -37.53 28.06 6.05
CA GLU A 55 -37.84 29.22 5.21
C GLU A 55 -36.61 30.12 5.04
N LYS A 56 -35.92 30.46 6.12
CA LYS A 56 -34.69 31.27 6.05
C LYS A 56 -33.57 30.57 5.29
N ALA A 57 -33.38 29.27 5.51
CA ALA A 57 -32.39 28.47 4.79
C ALA A 57 -32.68 28.44 3.27
N ALA A 58 -33.96 28.36 2.87
CA ALA A 58 -34.34 28.45 1.46
C ALA A 58 -34.05 29.82 0.82
N HIS A 59 -34.00 30.89 1.62
CA HIS A 59 -33.56 32.22 1.19
C HIS A 59 -32.03 32.41 1.25
N GLY A 60 -31.25 31.35 1.54
CA GLY A 60 -29.80 31.38 1.56
C GLY A 60 -29.16 31.75 2.90
N ASP A 61 -29.95 31.81 4.00
CA ASP A 61 -29.40 32.07 5.34
C ASP A 61 -28.59 30.88 5.85
N LEU A 62 -27.26 31.05 5.86
CA LEU A 62 -26.32 30.04 6.32
C LEU A 62 -26.45 29.73 7.82
N ALA A 63 -26.80 30.71 8.65
CA ALA A 63 -26.95 30.52 10.09
C ALA A 63 -28.19 29.67 10.40
N ALA A 64 -29.30 29.93 9.71
CA ALA A 64 -30.51 29.11 9.80
C ALA A 64 -30.25 27.67 9.32
N ARG A 65 -29.48 27.50 8.24
CA ARG A 65 -29.08 26.19 7.72
C ARG A 65 -28.22 25.40 8.71
N ASN A 66 -27.20 26.03 9.27
CA ASN A 66 -26.32 25.37 10.26
C ASN A 66 -27.11 24.99 11.52
N LYS A 67 -27.98 25.89 11.99
CA LYS A 67 -28.90 25.59 13.10
C LYS A 67 -29.80 24.38 12.80
N LEU A 68 -30.35 24.29 11.60
CA LEU A 68 -31.16 23.13 11.21
C LEU A 68 -30.32 21.83 11.23
N ILE A 69 -29.09 21.86 10.73
CA ILE A 69 -28.19 20.70 10.72
C ILE A 69 -27.85 20.26 12.14
N ASP A 70 -27.39 21.18 13.00
CA ASP A 70 -26.94 20.88 14.37
C ASP A 70 -28.01 20.19 15.21
N HIS A 71 -29.25 20.68 15.10
CA HIS A 71 -30.40 20.13 15.82
C HIS A 71 -30.87 18.76 15.27
N ASN A 72 -30.41 18.36 14.09
CA ASN A 72 -30.73 17.09 13.45
C ASN A 72 -29.55 16.09 13.44
N LEU A 73 -28.39 16.42 14.02
CA LEU A 73 -27.24 15.50 14.07
C LEU A 73 -27.55 14.17 14.79
N ARG A 74 -28.42 14.19 15.81
CA ARG A 74 -28.84 12.99 16.54
C ARG A 74 -29.56 11.97 15.64
N LEU A 75 -30.22 12.44 14.57
CA LEU A 75 -30.87 11.58 13.59
C LEU A 75 -29.84 10.72 12.83
N VAL A 76 -28.67 11.29 12.51
CA VAL A 76 -27.60 10.57 11.80
C VAL A 76 -27.10 9.41 12.65
N ALA A 77 -26.74 9.69 13.91
CA ALA A 77 -26.28 8.66 14.85
C ALA A 77 -27.34 7.56 15.06
N PHE A 78 -28.62 7.93 15.15
CA PHE A 78 -29.72 6.98 15.25
C PHE A 78 -29.84 6.08 14.01
N ILE A 79 -29.77 6.65 12.81
CA ILE A 79 -29.85 5.89 11.55
C ILE A 79 -28.66 4.93 11.43
N VAL A 80 -27.44 5.40 11.70
CA VAL A 80 -26.24 4.56 11.62
C VAL A 80 -26.36 3.39 12.61
N LYS A 81 -26.65 3.67 13.88
CA LYS A 81 -26.83 2.64 14.91
C LYS A 81 -27.94 1.64 14.59
N LYS A 82 -29.03 2.09 13.97
CA LYS A 82 -30.17 1.23 13.61
C LYS A 82 -29.87 0.32 12.41
N HIS A 83 -29.21 0.84 11.38
CA HIS A 83 -29.01 0.14 10.12
C HIS A 83 -27.66 -0.58 10.01
N TYR A 84 -26.68 -0.18 10.82
CA TYR A 84 -25.30 -0.68 10.79
C TYR A 84 -24.78 -0.94 12.22
N PRO A 85 -25.39 -1.87 12.97
CA PRO A 85 -25.02 -2.12 14.38
C PRO A 85 -23.61 -2.72 14.54
N ASP A 86 -23.15 -3.49 13.55
CA ASP A 86 -21.89 -4.25 13.62
C ASP A 86 -20.72 -3.56 12.90
N SER A 87 -20.90 -2.32 12.42
CA SER A 87 -19.82 -1.62 11.72
C SER A 87 -18.73 -1.21 12.70
N LYS A 88 -17.52 -1.76 12.54
CA LYS A 88 -16.31 -1.30 13.26
C LYS A 88 -15.96 0.17 12.93
N GLU A 89 -16.48 0.70 11.83
CA GLU A 89 -16.27 2.05 11.30
C GLU A 89 -17.50 2.97 11.52
N ALA A 90 -18.14 2.89 12.69
CA ALA A 90 -19.36 3.68 12.96
C ALA A 90 -19.14 5.20 12.81
N ASP A 91 -17.96 5.70 13.21
CA ASP A 91 -17.62 7.13 13.14
C ASP A 91 -17.49 7.63 11.68
N ASP A 92 -16.97 6.80 10.78
CA ASP A 92 -16.89 7.12 9.35
C ASP A 92 -18.28 7.17 8.73
N LEU A 93 -19.15 6.21 9.07
CA LEU A 93 -20.54 6.20 8.62
C LEU A 93 -21.33 7.41 9.15
N ILE A 94 -21.06 7.85 10.38
CA ILE A 94 -21.64 9.08 10.93
C ILE A 94 -21.18 10.28 10.11
N SER A 95 -19.89 10.38 9.81
CA SER A 95 -19.32 11.49 9.01
C SER A 95 -19.93 11.55 7.60
N ILE A 96 -20.07 10.41 6.92
CA ILE A 96 -20.74 10.30 5.62
C ILE A 96 -22.22 10.65 5.73
N GLY A 97 -22.87 10.19 6.80
CA GLY A 97 -24.27 10.52 7.09
C GLY A 97 -24.49 12.02 7.29
N ILE A 98 -23.56 12.72 7.95
CA ILE A 98 -23.59 14.18 8.11
C ILE A 98 -23.53 14.88 6.75
N ILE A 99 -22.71 14.41 5.80
CA ILE A 99 -22.72 14.93 4.42
C ILE A 99 -24.11 14.77 3.77
N GLY A 100 -24.79 13.65 4.03
CA GLY A 100 -26.16 13.42 3.59
C GLY A 100 -27.18 14.37 4.21
N LEU A 101 -27.02 14.69 5.49
CA LEU A 101 -27.85 15.67 6.20
C LEU A 101 -27.63 17.09 5.68
N ILE A 102 -26.38 17.49 5.42
CA ILE A 102 -26.05 18.80 4.84
C ILE A 102 -26.73 18.95 3.47
N ARG A 103 -26.60 17.94 2.60
CA ARG A 103 -27.28 17.92 1.29
C ARG A 103 -28.79 17.96 1.43
N ALA A 104 -29.35 17.31 2.44
CA ALA A 104 -30.78 17.39 2.71
C ALA A 104 -31.21 18.81 3.07
N ALA A 105 -30.45 19.50 3.93
CA ALA A 105 -30.72 20.89 4.31
C ALA A 105 -30.60 21.87 3.11
N GLU A 106 -29.76 21.57 2.13
CA GLU A 106 -29.59 22.39 0.91
C GLU A 106 -30.70 22.20 -0.12
N THR A 107 -31.23 20.99 -0.25
CA THR A 107 -32.13 20.61 -1.35
C THR A 107 -33.58 20.39 -0.92
N PHE A 108 -33.86 20.49 0.37
CA PHE A 108 -35.21 20.29 0.89
C PHE A 108 -36.15 21.42 0.47
N ASP A 109 -37.34 21.03 0.01
CA ASP A 109 -38.40 21.95 -0.37
C ASP A 109 -39.48 21.99 0.72
N TYR A 110 -39.52 23.10 1.47
CA TYR A 110 -40.47 23.32 2.56
C TYR A 110 -41.92 23.49 2.12
N LYS A 111 -42.18 23.67 0.82
CA LYS A 111 -43.55 23.73 0.26
C LYS A 111 -44.17 22.34 0.16
N LYS A 112 -43.37 21.29 0.17
CA LYS A 112 -43.85 19.91 0.16
C LYS A 112 -44.33 19.55 1.57
N ASN A 113 -45.49 18.91 1.65
CA ASN A 113 -46.08 18.47 2.92
C ASN A 113 -45.41 17.19 3.46
N ILE A 114 -44.09 17.22 3.62
CA ILE A 114 -43.28 16.13 4.18
C ILE A 114 -42.40 16.67 5.30
N ASN A 115 -42.18 15.86 6.33
CA ASN A 115 -41.29 16.23 7.43
C ASN A 115 -39.83 16.21 6.95
N PHE A 116 -39.04 17.22 7.34
CA PHE A 116 -37.62 17.30 7.04
C PHE A 116 -36.86 16.03 7.48
N SER A 117 -37.14 15.52 8.67
CA SER A 117 -36.51 14.30 9.20
C SER A 117 -36.71 13.09 8.27
N THR A 118 -37.89 12.96 7.65
CA THR A 118 -38.19 11.87 6.71
C THR A 118 -37.38 12.00 5.42
N TYR A 119 -37.25 13.22 4.90
CA TYR A 119 -36.44 13.48 3.71
C TYR A 119 -34.95 13.31 3.99
N ALA A 120 -34.46 13.91 5.08
CA ALA A 120 -33.08 13.80 5.55
C ALA A 120 -32.68 12.33 5.75
N GLY A 121 -33.55 11.52 6.35
CA GLY A 121 -33.32 10.08 6.49
C GLY A 121 -33.07 9.36 5.16
N LYS A 122 -33.76 9.74 4.07
CA LYS A 122 -33.49 9.19 2.74
C LYS A 122 -32.14 9.65 2.19
N CYS A 123 -31.79 10.91 2.36
CA CYS A 123 -30.51 11.46 1.89
C CYS A 123 -29.31 10.85 2.64
N ILE A 124 -29.41 10.70 3.96
CA ILE A 124 -28.40 10.06 4.82
C ILE A 124 -28.16 8.62 4.35
N ASN A 125 -29.22 7.82 4.24
CA ASN A 125 -29.11 6.43 3.77
C ASN A 125 -28.55 6.34 2.35
N ASN A 126 -28.90 7.27 1.47
CA ASN A 126 -28.37 7.30 0.12
C ASN A 126 -26.87 7.58 0.10
N GLN A 127 -26.36 8.54 0.90
CA GLN A 127 -24.92 8.80 0.97
C GLN A 127 -24.15 7.60 1.50
N ILE A 128 -24.63 6.97 2.56
CA ILE A 128 -23.98 5.77 3.12
C ILE A 128 -23.98 4.63 2.08
N ARG A 129 -25.09 4.42 1.37
CA ARG A 129 -25.15 3.43 0.28
C ARG A 129 -24.18 3.74 -0.86
N MET A 130 -24.05 5.01 -1.24
CA MET A 130 -23.10 5.43 -2.26
C MET A 130 -21.65 5.19 -1.81
N TYR A 131 -21.34 5.42 -0.53
CA TYR A 131 -20.04 5.09 0.05
C TYR A 131 -19.73 3.59 -0.08
N PHE A 132 -20.62 2.71 0.36
CA PHE A 132 -20.40 1.27 0.24
C PHE A 132 -20.23 0.80 -1.21
N ARG A 133 -20.96 1.40 -2.17
CA ARG A 133 -20.77 1.09 -3.59
C ARG A 133 -19.38 1.49 -4.09
N LYS A 134 -18.82 2.59 -3.60
CA LYS A 134 -17.49 3.08 -3.98
C LYS A 134 -16.39 2.23 -3.33
N THR A 135 -16.58 1.82 -2.07
CA THR A 135 -15.57 1.08 -1.28
C THR A 135 -15.63 -0.43 -1.51
N LYS A 136 -16.66 -0.97 -2.18
CA LYS A 136 -16.84 -2.42 -2.42
C LYS A 136 -15.60 -3.09 -3.04
N HIS A 137 -14.91 -2.42 -3.95
CA HIS A 137 -13.72 -2.97 -4.60
C HIS A 137 -12.56 -3.15 -3.61
N LEU A 138 -12.38 -2.19 -2.70
CA LEU A 138 -11.36 -2.22 -1.65
C LEU A 138 -11.62 -3.33 -0.63
N GLN A 139 -12.89 -3.65 -0.34
CA GLN A 139 -13.23 -4.76 0.58
C GLN A 139 -12.89 -6.16 0.05
N THR A 140 -12.52 -6.28 -1.23
CA THR A 140 -12.08 -7.55 -1.84
C THR A 140 -10.55 -7.64 -1.91
N GLU A 141 -9.84 -6.60 -1.50
CA GLU A 141 -8.38 -6.60 -1.48
C GLU A 141 -7.92 -7.49 -0.32
N VAL A 142 -7.09 -8.47 -0.65
CA VAL A 142 -6.44 -9.34 0.34
C VAL A 142 -4.96 -8.99 0.35
N TYR A 143 -4.40 -8.78 1.53
CA TYR A 143 -2.98 -8.50 1.67
C TYR A 143 -2.19 -9.81 1.63
N MET A 144 -1.06 -9.83 0.93
CA MET A 144 -0.24 -11.05 0.79
C MET A 144 0.25 -11.60 2.13
N ASN A 145 0.47 -10.71 3.11
CA ASN A 145 0.92 -11.02 4.46
C ASN A 145 -0.22 -11.18 5.48
N GLU A 146 -1.48 -11.20 5.03
CA GLU A 146 -2.62 -11.45 5.92
C GLU A 146 -2.65 -12.93 6.32
N PRO A 147 -2.75 -13.24 7.62
CA PRO A 147 -2.83 -14.63 8.08
C PRO A 147 -4.15 -15.26 7.62
N MET A 148 -4.08 -16.32 6.83
CA MET A 148 -5.26 -17.04 6.35
C MET A 148 -5.60 -18.25 7.22
N ASP A 149 -4.58 -19.01 7.63
CA ASP A 149 -4.73 -20.21 8.43
C ASP A 149 -3.57 -20.36 9.42
N PHE A 150 -3.64 -21.34 10.31
CA PHE A 150 -2.55 -21.70 11.21
C PHE A 150 -2.07 -23.11 10.90
N ASP A 151 -0.75 -23.30 10.86
CA ASP A 151 -0.17 -24.63 10.77
C ASP A 151 -0.38 -25.43 12.08
N LYS A 152 0.09 -26.68 12.10
CA LYS A 152 -0.02 -27.55 13.28
C LYS A 152 0.79 -27.06 14.49
N ASP A 153 1.76 -26.18 14.24
CA ASP A 153 2.66 -25.60 15.24
C ASP A 153 2.18 -24.22 15.70
N GLY A 154 1.08 -23.71 15.14
CA GLY A 154 0.46 -22.43 15.47
C GLY A 154 1.02 -21.22 14.72
N ASN A 155 1.87 -21.41 13.72
CA ASN A 155 2.36 -20.32 12.87
C ASN A 155 1.29 -19.93 11.85
N ALA A 156 1.13 -18.62 11.63
CA ALA A 156 0.20 -18.13 10.63
C ALA A 156 0.73 -18.39 9.21
N VAL A 157 -0.06 -19.08 8.40
CA VAL A 157 0.16 -19.27 6.96
C VAL A 157 -0.47 -18.12 6.22
N THR A 158 0.32 -17.42 5.41
CA THR A 158 -0.11 -16.27 4.61
C THR A 158 -0.24 -16.63 3.14
N LEU A 159 -0.86 -15.76 2.33
CA LEU A 159 -0.90 -15.95 0.88
C LEU A 159 0.51 -15.96 0.27
N ALA A 160 1.43 -15.14 0.79
CA ALA A 160 2.82 -15.09 0.35
C ALA A 160 3.54 -16.44 0.47
N ASP A 161 3.20 -17.24 1.49
CA ASP A 161 3.82 -18.55 1.71
C ASP A 161 3.28 -19.62 0.73
N ILE A 162 2.11 -19.39 0.15
CA ILE A 162 1.44 -20.31 -0.78
C ILE A 162 1.82 -20.01 -2.23
N PHE A 163 2.03 -18.74 -2.57
CA PHE A 163 2.41 -18.35 -3.91
C PHE A 163 3.91 -18.50 -4.13
N CYS A 164 4.30 -19.49 -4.94
CA CYS A 164 5.65 -19.53 -5.51
C CYS A 164 5.74 -18.49 -6.65
N ASP A 165 6.80 -17.69 -6.66
CA ASP A 165 7.13 -16.74 -7.74
C ASP A 165 7.67 -17.44 -9.01
N GLY A 166 7.76 -18.78 -8.98
CA GLY A 166 8.26 -19.60 -10.07
C GLY A 166 9.79 -19.61 -10.16
N THR A 167 10.48 -18.97 -9.21
CA THR A 167 11.95 -18.95 -9.19
C THR A 167 12.47 -20.24 -8.57
N ASP A 168 13.13 -21.07 -9.38
CA ASP A 168 13.94 -22.17 -8.85
C ASP A 168 15.31 -21.64 -8.46
N VAL A 169 15.48 -21.36 -7.16
CA VAL A 169 16.72 -20.84 -6.59
C VAL A 169 17.91 -21.78 -6.86
N ALA A 170 17.67 -23.09 -6.95
CA ALA A 170 18.74 -24.04 -7.24
C ALA A 170 19.17 -23.96 -8.71
N GLU A 171 18.22 -23.81 -9.64
CA GLU A 171 18.50 -23.60 -11.06
C GLU A 171 19.25 -22.29 -11.30
N GLU A 172 18.80 -21.19 -10.68
CA GLU A 172 19.45 -19.88 -10.78
C GLU A 172 20.88 -19.92 -10.21
N ALA A 173 21.08 -20.58 -9.07
CA ALA A 173 22.41 -20.76 -8.50
C ALA A 173 23.34 -21.59 -9.42
N ALA A 174 22.82 -22.66 -10.03
CA ALA A 174 23.58 -23.48 -10.98
C ALA A 174 23.99 -22.68 -12.22
N LEU A 175 23.06 -21.89 -12.78
CA LEU A 175 23.33 -21.01 -13.91
C LEU A 175 24.41 -19.97 -13.59
N ASN A 176 24.36 -19.37 -12.40
CA ASN A 176 25.38 -18.40 -11.96
C ASN A 176 26.77 -19.04 -11.85
N ILE A 177 26.87 -20.27 -11.33
CA ILE A 177 28.13 -21.03 -11.29
C ILE A 177 28.66 -21.30 -12.70
N GLU A 178 27.78 -21.62 -13.66
CA GLU A 178 28.16 -21.80 -15.07
C GLU A 178 28.65 -20.51 -15.73
N LEU A 179 27.99 -19.38 -15.47
CA LEU A 179 28.40 -18.07 -15.95
C LEU A 179 29.77 -17.66 -15.41
N ASP A 180 30.05 -17.89 -14.13
CA ASP A 180 31.36 -17.61 -13.53
C ASP A 180 32.48 -18.43 -14.20
N ARG A 181 32.22 -19.71 -14.50
CA ARG A 181 33.17 -20.54 -15.27
C ARG A 181 33.38 -20.00 -16.68
N MET A 182 32.31 -19.61 -17.36
CA MET A 182 32.38 -19.02 -18.70
C MET A 182 33.28 -17.79 -18.73
N TYR A 183 33.07 -16.83 -17.81
CA TYR A 183 33.87 -15.62 -17.75
C TYR A 183 35.34 -15.92 -17.43
N ARG A 184 35.62 -16.85 -16.53
CA ARG A 184 36.99 -17.28 -16.23
C ARG A 184 37.69 -17.86 -17.47
N TYR A 185 37.02 -18.73 -18.22
CA TYR A 185 37.61 -19.33 -19.42
C TYR A 185 37.82 -18.31 -20.55
N ILE A 186 36.94 -17.32 -20.66
CA ILE A 186 37.14 -16.17 -21.56
C ILE A 186 38.42 -15.43 -21.17
N ASP A 187 38.66 -15.20 -19.88
CA ASP A 187 39.83 -14.46 -19.40
C ASP A 187 41.15 -15.23 -19.61
N GLU A 188 41.13 -16.56 -19.42
CA GLU A 188 42.30 -17.44 -19.50
C GLU A 188 42.71 -17.85 -20.94
N GLU A 189 41.75 -18.18 -21.81
CA GLU A 189 42.02 -18.86 -23.10
C GLU A 189 42.01 -17.92 -24.32
N LEU A 190 41.36 -16.77 -24.19
CA LEU A 190 41.17 -15.84 -25.29
C LEU A 190 42.16 -14.68 -25.23
N ASP A 191 42.62 -14.27 -26.40
CA ASP A 191 43.39 -13.04 -26.52
C ASP A 191 42.47 -11.80 -26.48
N GLU A 192 43.06 -10.61 -26.30
CA GLU A 192 42.29 -9.36 -26.18
C GLU A 192 41.42 -9.07 -27.42
N ARG A 193 41.84 -9.52 -28.61
CA ARG A 193 41.08 -9.31 -29.85
C ARG A 193 39.89 -10.28 -29.95
N GLU A 194 40.08 -11.53 -29.54
CA GLU A 194 39.04 -12.54 -29.40
C GLU A 194 37.99 -12.11 -28.36
N LYS A 195 38.43 -11.60 -27.20
CA LYS A 195 37.56 -11.02 -26.15
C LYS A 195 36.76 -9.84 -26.66
N GLU A 196 37.41 -8.84 -27.25
CA GLU A 196 36.76 -7.63 -27.79
C GLU A 196 35.64 -7.97 -28.77
N ILE A 197 35.91 -8.91 -29.69
CA ILE A 197 34.91 -9.37 -30.67
C ILE A 197 33.77 -10.10 -29.97
N LEU A 198 34.04 -11.04 -29.06
CA LEU A 198 32.98 -11.79 -28.37
C LEU A 198 32.10 -10.93 -27.47
N THR A 199 32.70 -10.01 -26.72
CA THR A 199 31.98 -9.06 -25.86
C THR A 199 30.98 -8.22 -26.66
N LYS A 200 31.39 -7.70 -27.84
CA LYS A 200 30.49 -6.95 -28.74
C LYS A 200 29.46 -7.84 -29.42
N ARG A 201 29.83 -9.05 -29.82
CA ARG A 201 28.95 -10.00 -30.55
C ARG A 201 27.81 -10.52 -29.68
N TYR A 202 28.06 -10.77 -28.40
CA TYR A 202 27.11 -11.39 -27.48
C TYR A 202 26.64 -10.47 -26.35
N GLY A 203 27.14 -9.23 -26.29
CA GLY A 203 26.76 -8.29 -25.23
C GLY A 203 27.17 -8.81 -23.85
N LEU A 204 28.38 -9.37 -23.73
CA LEU A 204 28.85 -9.95 -22.48
C LEU A 204 29.18 -8.84 -21.48
N SER A 205 28.20 -8.44 -20.67
CA SER A 205 28.38 -7.48 -19.57
C SER A 205 28.68 -8.24 -18.28
N GLY A 206 29.97 -8.48 -18.00
CA GLY A 206 30.45 -8.96 -16.70
C GLY A 206 30.99 -7.82 -15.85
N MET A 207 31.49 -8.14 -14.64
CA MET A 207 32.13 -7.19 -13.70
C MET A 207 33.29 -6.38 -14.33
N SER A 208 33.86 -6.86 -15.44
CA SER A 208 34.99 -6.27 -16.17
C SER A 208 34.64 -5.74 -17.58
N TYR A 209 33.38 -5.85 -18.04
CA TYR A 209 33.01 -5.62 -19.44
C TYR A 209 31.81 -4.67 -19.56
N SER A 210 31.96 -3.58 -20.31
CA SER A 210 31.02 -2.43 -20.30
C SER A 210 30.06 -2.35 -21.49
N THR A 211 29.85 -3.43 -22.24
CA THR A 211 29.01 -3.39 -23.45
C THR A 211 27.69 -4.12 -23.27
N ASP A 212 26.61 -3.35 -23.17
CA ASP A 212 25.22 -3.83 -23.01
C ASP A 212 24.49 -4.04 -24.35
N ARG A 213 25.21 -3.91 -25.48
CA ARG A 213 24.63 -3.96 -26.83
C ARG A 213 25.20 -5.12 -27.64
N ILE A 214 24.31 -6.02 -28.04
CA ILE A 214 24.59 -7.11 -28.99
C ILE A 214 24.79 -6.52 -30.40
N MET A 215 25.86 -6.91 -31.08
CA MET A 215 26.20 -6.46 -32.42
C MET A 215 26.31 -7.61 -33.42
N THR A 216 25.86 -7.38 -34.65
CA THR A 216 26.05 -8.31 -35.77
C THR A 216 27.53 -8.36 -36.21
N GLN A 217 27.95 -9.43 -36.89
CA GLN A 217 29.33 -9.53 -37.41
C GLN A 217 29.70 -8.37 -38.32
N ARG A 218 28.71 -7.84 -39.05
CA ARG A 218 28.89 -6.70 -39.95
C ARG A 218 29.10 -5.42 -39.16
N GLU A 219 28.29 -5.16 -38.14
CA GLU A 219 28.46 -3.98 -37.28
C GLU A 219 29.79 -4.02 -36.52
N VAL A 220 30.20 -5.19 -36.00
CA VAL A 220 31.51 -5.36 -35.35
C VAL A 220 32.65 -5.15 -36.35
N ALA A 221 32.49 -5.63 -37.60
CA ALA A 221 33.46 -5.44 -38.67
C ALA A 221 33.61 -3.96 -39.05
N ASP A 222 32.48 -3.27 -39.20
CA ASP A 222 32.43 -1.84 -39.52
C ASP A 222 33.01 -0.98 -38.38
N GLU A 223 32.78 -1.36 -37.11
CA GLU A 223 33.35 -0.65 -35.95
C GLU A 223 34.87 -0.88 -35.81
N LEU A 224 35.33 -2.11 -36.01
CA LEU A 224 36.74 -2.49 -35.83
C LEU A 224 37.60 -2.29 -37.09
N ASP A 225 37.04 -1.70 -38.15
CA ASP A 225 37.65 -1.48 -39.48
C ASP A 225 38.33 -2.74 -40.05
N ILE A 226 37.61 -3.87 -40.00
CA ILE A 226 38.07 -5.18 -40.49
C ILE A 226 37.00 -5.83 -41.35
N SER A 227 37.38 -6.83 -42.15
CA SER A 227 36.37 -7.55 -42.95
C SER A 227 35.43 -8.39 -42.08
N ARG A 228 34.14 -8.46 -42.44
CA ARG A 228 33.16 -9.39 -41.82
C ARG A 228 33.67 -10.83 -41.81
N SER A 229 34.34 -11.27 -42.88
CA SER A 229 34.90 -12.62 -42.95
C SER A 229 35.98 -12.85 -41.89
N TYR A 230 36.78 -11.82 -41.59
CA TYR A 230 37.79 -11.89 -40.53
C TYR A 230 37.16 -11.97 -39.13
N VAL A 231 36.13 -11.17 -38.85
CA VAL A 231 35.33 -11.29 -37.60
C VAL A 231 34.78 -12.69 -37.42
N SER A 232 34.17 -13.26 -38.48
CA SER A 232 33.61 -14.62 -38.43
C SER A 232 34.67 -15.69 -38.17
N ARG A 233 35.89 -15.54 -38.70
CA ARG A 233 37.00 -16.47 -38.44
C ARG A 233 37.47 -16.41 -36.99
N ILE A 234 37.60 -15.19 -36.43
CA ILE A 234 38.00 -15.00 -35.03
C ILE A 234 36.93 -15.54 -34.09
N GLU A 235 35.67 -15.18 -34.30
CA GLU A 235 34.53 -15.68 -33.51
C GLU A 235 34.51 -17.21 -33.47
N LYS A 236 34.62 -17.86 -34.63
CA LYS A 236 34.64 -19.32 -34.71
C LYS A 236 35.80 -19.93 -33.92
N LYS A 237 37.02 -19.38 -34.09
CA LYS A 237 38.21 -19.85 -33.39
C LYS A 237 38.09 -19.68 -31.87
N ALA A 238 37.56 -18.55 -31.41
CA ALA A 238 37.37 -18.28 -30.00
C ALA A 238 36.32 -19.23 -29.37
N LEU A 239 35.21 -19.48 -30.06
CA LEU A 239 34.20 -20.44 -29.61
C LEU A 239 34.74 -21.87 -29.57
N GLU A 240 35.59 -22.27 -30.52
CA GLU A 240 36.25 -23.59 -30.51
C GLU A 240 37.18 -23.76 -29.31
N LYS A 241 37.96 -22.72 -28.95
CA LYS A 241 38.81 -22.71 -27.74
C LYS A 241 37.98 -22.87 -26.47
N LEU A 242 36.94 -22.03 -26.31
CA LEU A 242 36.06 -22.07 -25.14
C LEU A 242 35.39 -23.43 -25.02
N ARG A 243 34.84 -23.96 -26.13
CA ARG A 243 34.23 -25.29 -26.13
C ARG A 243 35.20 -26.38 -25.69
N ALA A 244 36.43 -26.38 -26.21
CA ALA A 244 37.44 -27.36 -25.82
C ALA A 244 37.81 -27.26 -24.33
N ARG A 245 37.78 -26.05 -23.75
CA ARG A 245 38.00 -25.84 -22.31
C ARG A 245 36.82 -26.37 -21.48
N PHE A 246 35.59 -26.06 -21.88
CA PHE A 246 34.37 -26.55 -21.23
C PHE A 246 34.26 -28.09 -21.26
N GLU A 247 34.62 -28.73 -22.38
CA GLU A 247 34.60 -30.20 -22.49
C GLU A 247 35.67 -30.89 -21.61
N LYS A 248 36.77 -30.21 -21.29
CA LYS A 248 37.81 -30.74 -20.39
C LYS A 248 37.42 -30.64 -18.92
N GLY A 249 36.56 -29.69 -18.56
CA GLY A 249 36.27 -29.36 -17.17
C GLY A 249 37.46 -28.72 -16.45
N ASP A 250 37.24 -28.32 -15.19
CA ASP A 250 38.30 -27.91 -14.26
C ASP A 250 39.08 -29.12 -13.72
#